data_AF-A0A373IWT2-F1
#
_entry.id   AF-A0A373IWT2-F1
#
_cell.length_a   1.000
_cell.length_b   1.000
_cell.length_c   1.000
_cell.angle_alpha   90.00
_cell.angle_beta   90.00
_cell.angle_gamma   90.00
#
_symmetry.space_group_name_H-M   'P 1'
#
loop_
_entity.id
_entity.type
_entity.pdbx_description
1 polymer ?
#
loop_
_entity_poly.entity_id
_entity_poly.type
_entity_poly.pdbx_seq_one_letter_code
_entity_poly.pdbx_strand_id
1 'polypeptide(L)'
;MIDTKYTYAVARIRALETSLLNSAVIEQLMACQTDVQCLQLLQEKGWGDADTPENAEAILSREQEKIWETIRDLGVDMSVFDVLSYPNLFHNLKAAIKDACTSESGKHLNIYYEDTSISPDEMLEIVRSKDFSRLPKIMSEAAKEAYEALLHTRDGQLCDIIIDKAQLEAVYQAGKEAKDSIIKEYAESTVAIADIKIAVRAQKTAKSMEFMKRAMAECESLSVTQLAKAAVSGMDAIVEYLSQTEYAEGGRAIAESASAFERWCDNRMMQTMQPQKYQSFSVGPLVAYVLARENEIKTVRIIVSGKRSGLSDDSIRERVREMYV
;
A
#
# COMPACT_ATOMS: atom_id res chain seq x y z
N MET A 1 25.02 3.58 15.99
CA MET A 1 25.83 4.74 15.53
C MET A 1 24.83 5.87 15.36
N ILE A 2 24.99 7.00 16.07
CA ILE A 2 24.02 8.11 16.01
C ILE A 2 24.17 8.76 14.64
N ASP A 3 23.17 8.60 13.77
CA ASP A 3 23.20 9.21 12.46
C ASP A 3 22.70 10.66 12.57
N THR A 4 23.64 11.56 12.91
CA THR A 4 23.42 13.00 13.00
C THR A 4 22.96 13.63 11.67
N LYS A 5 23.08 12.89 10.56
CA LYS A 5 22.59 13.31 9.24
C LYS A 5 21.07 13.48 9.22
N TYR A 6 20.33 12.73 10.05
CA TYR A 6 18.87 12.81 10.10
C TYR A 6 18.33 13.82 11.11
N THR A 7 19.16 14.45 11.96
CA THR A 7 18.67 15.30 13.05
C THR A 7 17.82 16.48 12.56
N TYR A 8 18.29 17.19 11.52
CA TYR A 8 17.52 18.28 10.91
C TYR A 8 16.22 17.78 10.27
N ALA A 9 16.32 16.68 9.51
CA ALA A 9 15.18 16.09 8.81
C ALA A 9 14.10 15.62 9.79
N VAL A 10 14.49 14.93 10.86
CA VAL A 10 13.59 14.49 11.94
C VAL A 10 12.97 15.69 12.63
N ALA A 11 13.74 16.73 12.98
CA ALA A 11 13.18 17.94 13.60
C ALA A 11 12.12 18.63 12.71
N ARG A 12 12.36 18.71 11.39
CA ARG A 12 11.39 19.23 10.43
C ARG A 12 10.14 18.34 10.34
N ILE A 13 10.31 17.02 10.28
CA ILE A 13 9.19 16.07 10.29
C ILE A 13 8.36 16.21 11.57
N ARG A 14 8.99 16.32 12.75
CA ARG A 14 8.27 16.55 14.02
C ARG A 14 7.41 17.80 14.00
N ALA A 15 7.90 18.89 13.39
CA ALA A 15 7.09 20.09 13.23
C ALA A 15 5.88 19.83 12.31
N LEU A 16 6.08 19.11 11.21
CA LEU A 16 5.02 18.75 10.26
C LEU A 16 4.02 17.71 10.81
N GLU A 17 4.43 16.86 11.75
CA GLU A 17 3.52 15.93 12.43
C GLU A 17 2.41 16.66 13.19
N THR A 18 2.62 17.92 13.58
CA THR A 18 1.59 18.74 14.25
C THR A 18 0.43 19.14 13.34
N SER A 19 0.62 19.11 12.01
CA SER A 19 -0.44 19.37 11.03
C SER A 19 -1.12 18.10 10.51
N LEU A 20 -0.71 16.92 10.99
CA LEU A 20 -1.42 15.68 10.68
C LEU A 20 -2.83 15.71 11.28
N LEU A 21 -3.77 15.15 10.54
CA LEU A 21 -5.14 14.90 10.95
C LEU A 21 -5.14 13.91 12.11
N ASN A 22 -5.62 14.37 13.26
CA ASN A 22 -5.89 13.52 14.40
C ASN A 22 -7.34 13.00 14.38
N SER A 23 -7.66 12.08 15.29
CA SER A 23 -9.01 11.51 15.41
C SER A 23 -10.11 12.56 15.58
N ALA A 24 -9.84 13.71 16.22
CA ALA A 24 -10.84 14.76 16.37
C ALA A 24 -11.19 15.44 15.05
N VAL A 25 -10.20 15.66 14.16
CA VAL A 25 -10.46 16.20 12.82
C VAL A 25 -11.20 15.17 11.95
N ILE A 26 -10.89 13.89 12.10
CA ILE A 26 -11.64 12.82 11.42
C ILE A 26 -13.11 12.80 11.86
N GLU A 27 -13.41 12.95 13.15
CA GLU A 27 -14.80 13.06 13.61
C GLU A 27 -15.49 14.34 13.10
N GLN A 28 -14.77 15.45 12.94
CA GLN A 28 -15.32 16.65 12.31
C GLN A 28 -15.68 16.39 10.84
N LEU A 29 -14.81 15.71 10.07
CA LEU A 29 -15.11 15.31 8.69
C LEU A 29 -16.29 14.34 8.61
N MET A 30 -16.42 13.43 9.57
CA MET A 30 -17.57 12.53 9.67
C MET A 30 -18.87 13.28 9.96
N ALA A 31 -18.82 14.38 10.72
CA ALA A 31 -19.99 15.20 11.06
C ALA A 31 -20.46 16.10 9.90
N CYS A 32 -19.63 16.32 8.88
CA CYS A 32 -20.02 17.03 7.66
C CYS A 32 -21.21 16.33 6.97
N GLN A 33 -22.16 17.12 6.48
CA GLN A 33 -23.37 16.63 5.82
C GLN A 33 -23.13 16.35 4.34
N THR A 34 -22.17 17.05 3.72
CA THR A 34 -21.84 16.92 2.30
C THR A 34 -20.34 16.78 2.11
N ASP A 35 -19.94 16.21 0.98
CA ASP A 35 -18.55 16.17 0.54
C ASP A 35 -17.96 17.58 0.35
N VAL A 36 -18.75 18.54 -0.13
CA VAL A 36 -18.34 19.96 -0.23
C VAL A 36 -17.92 20.53 1.12
N GLN A 37 -18.67 20.24 2.19
CA GLN A 37 -18.29 20.67 3.55
C GLN A 37 -17.00 19.99 4.02
N CYS A 38 -16.79 18.72 3.67
CA CYS A 38 -15.52 18.04 3.95
C CYS A 38 -14.35 18.73 3.24
N LEU A 39 -14.50 19.09 1.96
CA LEU A 39 -13.44 19.74 1.19
C LEU A 39 -13.07 21.12 1.77
N GLN A 40 -14.07 21.90 2.20
CA GLN A 40 -13.84 23.19 2.88
C GLN A 40 -13.05 23.00 4.18
N LEU A 41 -13.44 22.04 5.03
CA LEU A 41 -12.72 21.73 6.25
C LEU A 41 -11.29 21.27 5.98
N LEU A 42 -11.06 20.47 4.94
CA LEU A 42 -9.71 20.02 4.56
C LEU A 42 -8.84 21.21 4.11
N GLN A 43 -9.39 22.14 3.33
CA GLN A 43 -8.68 23.36 2.92
C GLN A 43 -8.34 24.25 4.13
N GLU A 44 -9.23 24.38 5.12
CA GLU A 44 -8.93 25.06 6.38
C GLU A 44 -7.78 24.40 7.15
N LYS A 45 -7.58 23.08 6.97
CA LYS A 45 -6.42 22.33 7.49
C LYS A 45 -5.19 22.37 6.59
N GLY A 46 -5.22 23.14 5.50
CA GLY A 46 -4.09 23.33 4.58
C GLY A 46 -3.96 22.25 3.51
N TRP A 47 -5.00 21.46 3.24
CA TRP A 47 -5.02 20.49 2.14
C TRP A 47 -5.29 21.18 0.81
N GLY A 48 -4.54 20.81 -0.23
CA GLY A 48 -4.48 21.52 -1.50
C GLY A 48 -3.63 22.80 -1.42
N ASP A 49 -3.42 23.44 -2.56
CA ASP A 49 -2.78 24.75 -2.69
C ASP A 49 -3.79 25.81 -3.15
N ALA A 50 -3.39 27.08 -3.15
CA ALA A 50 -4.25 28.20 -3.51
C ALA A 50 -4.83 28.10 -4.94
N ASP A 51 -4.15 27.39 -5.83
CA ASP A 51 -4.50 27.12 -7.22
C ASP A 51 -5.08 25.72 -7.45
N THR A 52 -5.14 24.88 -6.42
CA THR A 52 -5.70 23.52 -6.55
C THR A 52 -7.20 23.60 -6.77
N PRO A 53 -7.74 22.97 -7.84
CA PRO A 53 -9.17 22.92 -8.07
C PRO A 53 -9.94 22.35 -6.87
N GLU A 54 -11.10 22.94 -6.54
CA GLU A 54 -11.96 22.56 -5.41
C GLU A 54 -12.73 21.25 -5.65
N ASN A 55 -12.03 20.18 -6.02
CA ASN A 55 -12.62 18.84 -6.12
C ASN A 55 -11.73 17.81 -5.42
N ALA A 56 -12.37 16.74 -4.97
CA ALA A 56 -11.72 15.72 -4.16
C ALA A 56 -10.47 15.11 -4.83
N GLU A 57 -10.53 14.80 -6.13
CA GLU A 57 -9.43 14.11 -6.79
C GLU A 57 -8.19 15.01 -6.93
N ALA A 58 -8.40 16.29 -7.28
CA ALA A 58 -7.34 17.27 -7.37
C ALA A 58 -6.66 17.51 -6.01
N ILE A 59 -7.45 17.69 -4.94
CA ILE A 59 -6.92 17.87 -3.58
C ILE A 59 -6.14 16.63 -3.13
N LEU A 60 -6.70 15.42 -3.28
CA LEU A 60 -6.03 14.19 -2.87
C LEU A 60 -4.73 13.94 -3.66
N SER A 61 -4.73 14.23 -4.96
CA SER A 61 -3.53 14.10 -5.81
C SER A 61 -2.45 15.09 -5.38
N ARG A 62 -2.83 16.36 -5.13
CA ARG A 62 -1.89 17.37 -4.66
C ARG A 62 -1.26 17.02 -3.32
N GLU A 63 -2.06 16.48 -2.40
CA GLU A 63 -1.55 16.06 -1.09
C GLU A 63 -0.60 14.87 -1.18
N GLN A 64 -0.76 13.99 -2.18
CA GLN A 64 0.18 12.91 -2.48
C GLN A 64 1.52 13.45 -2.99
N GLU A 65 1.50 14.45 -3.87
CA GLU A 65 2.71 15.11 -4.40
C GLU A 65 3.50 15.81 -3.28
N LYS A 66 2.80 16.55 -2.40
CA LYS A 66 3.40 17.28 -1.27
C LYS A 66 4.19 16.38 -0.32
N ILE A 67 3.79 15.12 -0.15
CA ILE A 67 4.56 14.15 0.66
C ILE A 67 5.99 14.07 0.12
N TRP A 68 6.12 13.82 -1.19
CA TRP A 68 7.41 13.59 -1.80
C TRP A 68 8.20 14.89 -2.05
N GLU A 69 7.54 16.02 -2.30
CA GLU A 69 8.19 17.34 -2.26
C GLU A 69 8.83 17.58 -0.90
N THR A 70 8.08 17.37 0.18
CA THR A 70 8.57 17.52 1.54
C THR A 70 9.78 16.64 1.80
N ILE A 71 9.70 15.34 1.47
CA ILE A 71 10.80 14.40 1.71
C ILE A 71 12.05 14.75 0.90
N ARG A 72 11.90 15.12 -0.38
CA ARG A 72 13.02 15.55 -1.23
C ARG A 72 13.70 16.81 -0.68
N ASP A 73 12.92 17.76 -0.17
CA ASP A 73 13.43 18.99 0.43
C ASP A 73 14.23 18.77 1.72
N LEU A 74 14.13 17.59 2.35
CA LEU A 74 14.94 17.27 3.55
C LEU A 74 16.40 16.94 3.19
N GLY A 75 16.71 16.71 1.91
CA GLY A 75 18.07 16.37 1.46
C GLY A 75 18.57 15.02 1.97
N VAL A 76 17.65 14.10 2.28
CA VAL A 76 17.98 12.74 2.73
C VAL A 76 18.25 11.82 1.53
N ASP A 77 18.91 10.70 1.79
CA ASP A 77 19.12 9.68 0.77
C ASP A 77 17.76 9.05 0.41
N MET A 78 17.31 9.22 -0.83
CA MET A 78 15.99 8.75 -1.27
C MET A 78 15.90 7.23 -1.38
N SER A 79 17.04 6.52 -1.48
CA SER A 79 17.05 5.06 -1.64
C SER A 79 16.40 4.32 -0.46
N VAL A 80 16.33 4.95 0.71
CA VAL A 80 15.65 4.41 1.90
C VAL A 80 14.13 4.31 1.74
N PHE A 81 13.55 5.05 0.78
CA PHE A 81 12.12 5.03 0.48
C PHE A 81 11.76 4.18 -0.74
N ASP A 82 12.74 3.63 -1.47
CA ASP A 82 12.52 2.88 -2.71
C ASP A 82 11.50 1.75 -2.52
N VAL A 83 11.56 1.06 -1.38
CA VAL A 83 10.65 -0.03 -1.03
C VAL A 83 9.17 0.40 -1.02
N LEU A 84 8.88 1.66 -0.67
CA LEU A 84 7.52 2.20 -0.65
C LEU A 84 6.97 2.41 -2.07
N SER A 85 7.85 2.55 -3.07
CA SER A 85 7.46 2.72 -4.48
C SER A 85 7.16 1.41 -5.21
N TYR A 86 7.59 0.26 -4.64
CA TYR A 86 7.47 -1.04 -5.30
C TYR A 86 6.03 -1.40 -5.69
N PRO A 87 5.00 -1.17 -4.86
CA PRO A 87 3.62 -1.44 -5.26
C PRO A 87 3.21 -0.73 -6.56
N ASN A 88 3.57 0.56 -6.71
CA ASN A 88 3.25 1.35 -7.91
C ASN A 88 4.06 0.89 -9.12
N LEU A 89 5.35 0.58 -8.90
CA LEU A 89 6.25 0.13 -9.96
C LEU A 89 5.81 -1.23 -10.55
N PHE A 90 5.46 -2.20 -9.71
CA PHE A 90 4.95 -3.50 -10.17
C PHE A 90 3.53 -3.40 -10.74
N HIS A 91 2.70 -2.48 -10.25
CA HIS A 91 1.41 -2.18 -10.88
C HIS A 91 1.59 -1.69 -12.32
N ASN A 92 2.52 -0.77 -12.56
CA ASN A 92 2.84 -0.28 -13.90
C ASN A 92 3.34 -1.41 -14.81
N LEU A 93 4.20 -2.30 -14.31
CA LEU A 93 4.64 -3.48 -15.06
C LEU A 93 3.46 -4.38 -15.45
N LYS A 94 2.56 -4.67 -14.51
CA LYS A 94 1.34 -5.47 -14.75
C LYS A 94 0.44 -4.82 -15.80
N ALA A 95 0.23 -3.51 -15.71
CA ALA A 95 -0.54 -2.72 -16.68
C ALA A 95 0.10 -2.78 -18.08
N ALA A 96 1.43 -2.59 -18.17
CA ALA A 96 2.18 -2.63 -19.42
C ALA A 96 2.11 -4.00 -20.11
N ILE A 97 2.23 -5.10 -19.34
CA ILE A 97 2.10 -6.46 -19.87
C ILE A 97 0.69 -6.70 -20.43
N LYS A 98 -0.35 -6.29 -19.69
CA LYS A 98 -1.74 -6.41 -20.17
C LYS A 98 -1.97 -5.59 -21.43
N ASP A 99 -1.53 -4.34 -21.46
CA ASP A 99 -1.65 -3.48 -22.64
C ASP A 99 -0.92 -4.08 -23.86
N ALA A 100 0.28 -4.62 -23.67
CA ALA A 100 1.05 -5.24 -24.75
C ALA A 100 0.44 -6.56 -25.27
N CYS A 101 -0.31 -7.30 -24.44
CA CYS A 101 -0.94 -8.57 -24.84
C CYS A 101 -2.39 -8.42 -25.35
N THR A 102 -3.08 -7.32 -25.00
CA THR A 102 -4.50 -7.08 -25.33
C THR A 102 -4.71 -6.06 -26.46
N SER A 103 -3.62 -5.53 -27.04
CA SER A 103 -3.64 -4.47 -28.06
C SER A 103 -4.20 -4.89 -29.44
N GLU A 104 -5.51 -5.12 -29.53
CA GLU A 104 -6.26 -5.10 -30.79
C GLU A 104 -6.78 -3.69 -31.14
N SER A 105 -6.71 -2.70 -30.23
CA SER A 105 -7.39 -1.40 -30.44
C SER A 105 -6.59 -0.11 -30.13
N GLY A 106 -5.29 -0.17 -29.83
CA GLY A 106 -4.48 1.05 -29.60
C GLY A 106 -4.96 1.97 -28.45
N LYS A 107 -5.88 1.50 -27.60
CA LYS A 107 -6.32 2.21 -26.40
C LYS A 107 -5.53 1.68 -25.20
N HIS A 108 -4.86 2.58 -24.49
CA HIS A 108 -4.35 2.30 -23.14
C HIS A 108 -5.55 2.09 -22.24
N LEU A 109 -5.80 0.84 -21.83
CA LEU A 109 -6.96 0.48 -21.02
C LEU A 109 -6.67 0.52 -19.52
N ASN A 110 -5.38 0.60 -19.16
CA ASN A 110 -4.93 0.53 -17.79
C ASN A 110 -4.44 1.90 -17.28
N ILE A 111 -4.66 2.14 -16.00
CA ILE A 111 -4.21 3.34 -15.28
C ILE A 111 -2.77 3.09 -14.83
N TYR A 112 -1.88 4.04 -15.14
CA TYR A 112 -0.48 4.03 -14.73
C TYR A 112 -0.22 5.07 -13.64
N TYR A 113 0.78 4.82 -12.81
CA TYR A 113 1.35 5.80 -11.90
C TYR A 113 2.53 6.51 -12.58
N GLU A 114 2.57 7.84 -12.57
CA GLU A 114 3.61 8.61 -13.26
C GLU A 114 4.92 8.70 -12.45
N ASP A 115 4.82 8.78 -11.12
CA ASP A 115 5.96 8.96 -10.20
C ASP A 115 6.64 7.64 -9.83
N THR A 116 7.11 6.89 -10.83
CA THR A 116 7.90 5.66 -10.63
C THR A 116 9.29 5.78 -11.26
N SER A 117 10.25 4.99 -10.75
CA SER A 117 11.65 5.00 -11.22
C SER A 117 11.82 4.66 -12.71
N ILE A 118 10.83 3.99 -13.29
CA ILE A 118 10.67 3.77 -14.72
C ILE A 118 9.35 4.43 -15.10
N SER A 119 9.34 5.30 -16.10
CA SER A 119 8.12 5.98 -16.54
C SER A 119 7.14 4.99 -17.20
N PRO A 120 5.82 5.28 -17.23
CA PRO A 120 4.86 4.43 -17.93
C PRO A 120 5.22 4.14 -19.39
N ASP A 121 5.69 5.15 -20.11
CA ASP A 121 6.12 5.02 -21.51
C ASP A 121 7.34 4.12 -21.67
N GLU A 122 8.35 4.28 -20.81
CA GLU A 122 9.53 3.42 -20.81
C GLU A 122 9.19 1.98 -20.45
N MET A 123 8.36 1.78 -19.41
CA MET A 123 7.90 0.45 -18.98
C MET A 123 7.19 -0.27 -20.14
N LEU A 124 6.28 0.42 -20.81
CA LEU A 124 5.54 -0.13 -21.94
C LEU A 124 6.44 -0.43 -23.14
N GLU A 125 7.42 0.42 -23.42
CA GLU A 125 8.40 0.21 -24.47
C GLU A 125 9.28 -1.02 -24.21
N ILE A 126 9.78 -1.18 -22.97
CA ILE A 126 10.53 -2.36 -22.53
C ILE A 126 9.70 -3.64 -22.71
N VAL A 127 8.44 -3.63 -22.27
CA VAL A 127 7.56 -4.80 -22.35
C VAL A 127 7.20 -5.13 -23.81
N ARG A 128 6.93 -4.13 -24.66
CA ARG A 128 6.60 -4.33 -26.08
C ARG A 128 7.79 -4.85 -26.88
N SER A 129 8.99 -4.33 -26.62
CA SER A 129 10.24 -4.80 -27.23
C SER A 129 10.70 -6.16 -26.68
N LYS A 130 10.10 -6.61 -25.57
CA LYS A 130 10.47 -7.83 -24.83
C LYS A 130 11.91 -7.80 -24.30
N ASP A 131 12.46 -6.60 -24.12
CA ASP A 131 13.80 -6.41 -23.58
C ASP A 131 13.75 -6.33 -22.04
N PHE A 132 13.27 -7.40 -21.41
CA PHE A 132 13.13 -7.46 -19.95
C PHE A 132 14.47 -7.31 -19.21
N SER A 133 15.61 -7.43 -19.90
CA SER A 133 16.94 -7.21 -19.33
C SER A 133 17.18 -5.76 -18.87
N ARG A 134 16.41 -4.81 -19.40
CA ARG A 134 16.40 -3.40 -18.99
C ARG A 134 15.63 -3.16 -17.69
N LEU A 135 14.81 -4.12 -17.25
CA LEU A 135 14.11 -4.02 -15.97
C LEU A 135 15.06 -4.33 -14.80
N PRO A 136 14.82 -3.71 -13.63
CA PRO A 136 15.47 -4.10 -12.39
C PRO A 136 15.37 -5.60 -12.13
N LYS A 137 16.42 -6.18 -11.54
CA LYS A 137 16.50 -7.62 -11.24
C LYS A 137 15.30 -8.14 -10.43
N ILE A 138 14.73 -7.29 -9.56
CA ILE A 138 13.58 -7.62 -8.71
C ILE A 138 12.31 -7.96 -9.51
N MET A 139 12.21 -7.59 -10.79
CA MET A 139 11.01 -7.82 -11.60
C MET A 139 11.28 -8.43 -12.98
N SER A 140 12.52 -8.43 -13.45
CA SER A 140 12.88 -8.87 -14.81
C SER A 140 12.40 -10.29 -15.15
N GLU A 141 12.65 -11.27 -14.28
CA GLU A 141 12.23 -12.66 -14.51
C GLU A 141 10.70 -12.80 -14.43
N ALA A 142 10.08 -12.20 -13.41
CA ALA A 142 8.63 -12.22 -13.24
C ALA A 142 7.90 -11.54 -14.41
N ALA A 143 8.45 -10.46 -14.95
CA ALA A 143 7.94 -9.78 -16.14
C ALA A 143 7.89 -10.72 -17.34
N LYS A 144 8.99 -11.43 -17.57
CA LYS A 144 9.11 -12.40 -18.65
C LYS A 144 8.12 -13.56 -18.46
N GLU A 145 8.09 -14.16 -17.28
CA GLU A 145 7.18 -15.27 -16.97
C GLU A 145 5.71 -14.85 -17.14
N ALA A 146 5.32 -13.69 -16.59
CA ALA A 146 3.96 -13.17 -16.68
C ALA A 146 3.56 -12.82 -18.10
N TYR A 147 4.46 -12.23 -18.89
CA TYR A 147 4.22 -11.92 -20.30
C TYR A 147 4.00 -13.20 -21.12
N GLU A 148 4.87 -14.20 -20.97
CA GLU A 148 4.74 -15.49 -21.65
C GLU A 148 3.45 -16.22 -21.23
N ALA A 149 3.17 -16.25 -19.92
CA ALA A 149 1.94 -16.82 -19.39
C ALA A 149 0.70 -16.17 -20.02
N LEU A 150 0.62 -14.84 -20.03
CA LEU A 150 -0.53 -14.11 -20.58
C LEU A 150 -0.65 -14.29 -22.10
N LEU A 151 0.47 -14.26 -22.83
CA LEU A 151 0.49 -14.42 -24.28
C LEU A 151 -0.04 -15.79 -24.71
N HIS A 152 0.38 -16.86 -24.02
CA HIS A 152 0.06 -18.23 -24.41
C HIS A 152 -1.27 -18.74 -23.86
N THR A 153 -1.63 -18.36 -22.63
CA THR A 153 -2.82 -18.89 -21.95
C THR A 153 -4.01 -17.95 -21.99
N ARG A 154 -3.77 -16.64 -22.24
CA ARG A 154 -4.75 -15.56 -22.04
C ARG A 154 -5.29 -15.46 -20.61
N ASP A 155 -4.63 -16.11 -19.65
CA ASP A 155 -5.01 -16.08 -18.24
C ASP A 155 -4.45 -14.81 -17.57
N GLY A 156 -5.29 -13.78 -17.51
CA GLY A 156 -4.98 -12.53 -16.81
C GLY A 156 -4.77 -12.70 -15.31
N GLN A 157 -5.41 -13.69 -14.68
CA GLN A 157 -5.24 -13.95 -13.25
C GLN A 157 -3.87 -14.58 -12.97
N LEU A 158 -3.40 -15.45 -13.85
CA LEU A 158 -2.06 -16.02 -13.75
C LEU A 158 -0.98 -14.94 -13.87
N CYS A 159 -1.14 -14.01 -14.81
CA CYS A 159 -0.27 -12.83 -14.94
C CYS A 159 -0.23 -12.03 -13.64
N ASP A 160 -1.40 -11.75 -13.05
CA ASP A 160 -1.49 -10.97 -11.81
C ASP A 160 -0.77 -11.67 -10.65
N ILE A 161 -0.95 -12.97 -10.49
CA ILE A 161 -0.31 -13.76 -9.42
C ILE A 161 1.21 -13.70 -9.50
N ILE A 162 1.78 -13.86 -10.70
CA ILE A 162 3.24 -13.86 -10.90
C ILE A 162 3.81 -12.50 -10.51
N ILE A 163 3.21 -11.41 -10.99
CA ILE A 163 3.70 -10.05 -10.73
C ILE A 163 3.46 -9.65 -9.27
N ASP A 164 2.29 -9.93 -8.71
CA ASP A 164 1.95 -9.55 -7.34
C ASP A 164 2.82 -10.32 -6.33
N LYS A 165 3.12 -11.61 -6.58
CA LYS A 165 4.08 -12.36 -5.74
C LYS A 165 5.49 -11.78 -5.82
N ALA A 166 5.97 -11.48 -7.02
CA ALA A 166 7.30 -10.89 -7.20
C ALA A 166 7.42 -9.52 -6.51
N GLN A 167 6.33 -8.75 -6.46
CA GLN A 167 6.27 -7.49 -5.69
C GLN A 167 6.46 -7.76 -4.18
N LEU A 168 5.76 -8.77 -3.62
CA LEU A 168 5.91 -9.12 -2.21
C LEU A 168 7.34 -9.62 -1.89
N GLU A 169 7.90 -10.47 -2.73
CA GLU A 169 9.28 -10.96 -2.58
C GLU A 169 10.31 -9.82 -2.68
N ALA A 170 10.10 -8.85 -3.58
CA ALA A 170 10.95 -7.67 -3.70
C ALA A 170 10.87 -6.78 -2.45
N VAL A 171 9.67 -6.53 -1.93
CA VAL A 171 9.47 -5.80 -0.66
C VAL A 171 10.17 -6.51 0.49
N TYR A 172 9.99 -7.83 0.60
CA TYR A 172 10.60 -8.62 1.66
C TYR A 172 12.13 -8.57 1.60
N GLN A 173 12.70 -8.77 0.40
CA GLN A 173 14.14 -8.75 0.20
C GLN A 173 14.74 -7.37 0.51
N ALA A 174 14.08 -6.28 0.12
CA ALA A 174 14.48 -4.92 0.49
C ALA A 174 14.47 -4.73 2.02
N GLY A 175 13.47 -5.27 2.71
CA GLY A 175 13.45 -5.33 4.18
C GLY A 175 14.67 -6.05 4.76
N LYS A 176 14.99 -7.26 4.27
CA LYS A 176 16.13 -8.04 4.76
C LYS A 176 17.48 -7.36 4.56
N GLU A 177 17.64 -6.62 3.46
CA GLU A 177 18.86 -5.88 3.13
C GLU A 177 18.95 -4.54 3.86
N ALA A 178 17.83 -4.02 4.36
CA ALA A 178 17.78 -2.74 5.04
C ALA A 178 18.60 -2.76 6.34
N LYS A 179 19.23 -1.62 6.63
CA LYS A 179 19.93 -1.41 7.91
C LYS A 179 18.97 -0.96 9.00
N ASP A 180 17.97 -0.15 8.62
CA ASP A 180 16.99 0.43 9.53
C ASP A 180 15.88 -0.55 9.88
N SER A 181 15.59 -0.70 11.17
CA SER A 181 14.59 -1.67 11.66
C SER A 181 13.19 -1.36 11.14
N ILE A 182 12.86 -0.08 10.95
CA ILE A 182 11.55 0.35 10.45
C ILE A 182 11.25 -0.19 9.05
N ILE A 183 12.26 -0.30 8.18
CA ILE A 183 12.09 -0.84 6.83
C ILE A 183 11.91 -2.35 6.88
N LYS A 184 12.59 -3.04 7.81
CA LYS A 184 12.37 -4.47 8.09
C LYS A 184 10.94 -4.71 8.57
N GLU A 185 10.51 -3.95 9.56
CA GLU A 185 9.17 -4.04 10.16
C GLU A 185 8.08 -3.73 9.13
N TYR A 186 8.29 -2.71 8.29
CA TYR A 186 7.40 -2.39 7.17
C TYR A 186 7.31 -3.55 6.17
N ALA A 187 8.44 -4.07 5.71
CA ALA A 187 8.47 -5.15 4.73
C ALA A 187 7.82 -6.43 5.26
N GLU A 188 8.19 -6.83 6.47
CA GLU A 188 7.61 -7.99 7.18
C GLU A 188 6.09 -7.83 7.32
N SER A 189 5.63 -6.70 7.84
CA SER A 189 4.20 -6.43 8.02
C SER A 189 3.45 -6.41 6.68
N THR A 190 4.04 -5.81 5.64
CA THR A 190 3.43 -5.71 4.31
C THR A 190 3.19 -7.08 3.71
N VAL A 191 4.20 -7.96 3.76
CA VAL A 191 4.14 -9.30 3.19
C VAL A 191 3.16 -10.17 3.97
N ALA A 192 3.29 -10.20 5.30
CA ALA A 192 2.41 -11.00 6.14
C ALA A 192 0.93 -10.58 6.01
N ILE A 193 0.64 -9.27 6.01
CA ILE A 193 -0.73 -8.78 5.80
C ILE A 193 -1.23 -9.16 4.41
N ALA A 194 -0.40 -9.04 3.37
CA ALA A 194 -0.78 -9.44 2.01
C ALA A 194 -1.09 -10.94 1.93
N ASP A 195 -0.30 -11.82 2.54
CA ASP A 195 -0.55 -13.25 2.56
C ASP A 195 -1.85 -13.60 3.30
N ILE A 196 -2.13 -12.96 4.44
CA ILE A 196 -3.39 -13.13 5.16
C ILE A 196 -4.57 -12.71 4.25
N LYS A 197 -4.45 -11.59 3.54
CA LYS A 197 -5.48 -11.15 2.57
C LYS A 197 -5.65 -12.16 1.43
N ILE A 198 -4.56 -12.71 0.91
CA ILE A 198 -4.59 -13.75 -0.12
C ILE A 198 -5.32 -14.99 0.42
N ALA A 199 -5.02 -15.44 1.65
CA ALA A 199 -5.64 -16.60 2.28
C ALA A 199 -7.16 -16.43 2.45
N VAL A 200 -7.58 -15.28 3.01
CA VAL A 200 -9.00 -14.95 3.21
C VAL A 200 -9.75 -14.89 1.88
N ARG A 201 -9.16 -14.26 0.85
CA ARG A 201 -9.77 -14.17 -0.48
C ARG A 201 -9.80 -15.52 -1.19
N ALA A 202 -8.73 -16.30 -1.10
CA ALA A 202 -8.61 -17.63 -1.69
C ALA A 202 -9.67 -18.57 -1.10
N GLN A 203 -9.87 -18.53 0.22
CA GLN A 203 -10.92 -19.30 0.90
C GLN A 203 -12.31 -18.91 0.39
N LYS A 204 -12.63 -17.61 0.32
CA LYS A 204 -13.93 -17.12 -0.18
C LYS A 204 -14.20 -17.46 -1.64
N THR A 205 -13.15 -17.64 -2.43
CA THR A 205 -13.23 -17.94 -3.87
C THR A 205 -12.90 -19.39 -4.20
N ALA A 206 -12.84 -20.26 -3.19
CA ALA A 206 -12.55 -21.70 -3.30
C ALA A 206 -11.29 -22.01 -4.13
N LYS A 207 -10.23 -21.20 -3.97
CA LYS A 207 -8.94 -21.43 -4.64
C LYS A 207 -8.16 -22.56 -3.97
N SER A 208 -7.34 -23.24 -4.77
CA SER A 208 -6.58 -24.41 -4.32
C SER A 208 -5.35 -24.03 -3.49
N MET A 209 -4.82 -25.01 -2.76
CA MET A 209 -3.51 -24.89 -2.08
C MET A 209 -2.40 -24.46 -3.05
N GLU A 210 -2.38 -25.05 -4.26
CA GLU A 210 -1.37 -24.76 -5.27
C GLU A 210 -1.47 -23.31 -5.78
N PHE A 211 -2.69 -22.77 -5.90
CA PHE A 211 -2.89 -21.36 -6.19
C PHE A 211 -2.26 -20.47 -5.12
N MET A 212 -2.53 -20.77 -3.84
CA MET A 212 -2.01 -19.95 -2.72
C MET A 212 -0.49 -20.01 -2.62
N LYS A 213 0.14 -21.18 -2.78
CA LYS A 213 1.61 -21.29 -2.81
C LYS A 213 2.25 -20.46 -3.92
N ARG A 214 1.55 -20.30 -5.05
CA ARG A 214 2.01 -19.47 -6.17
C ARG A 214 1.76 -17.99 -5.97
N ALA A 215 0.82 -17.59 -5.11
CA ALA A 215 0.45 -16.20 -4.86
C ALA A 215 1.12 -15.59 -3.64
N MET A 216 1.43 -16.39 -2.63
CA MET A 216 2.02 -15.94 -1.37
C MET A 216 3.55 -15.91 -1.42
N ALA A 217 4.14 -15.04 -0.62
CA ALA A 217 5.58 -14.88 -0.45
C ALA A 217 5.99 -15.25 0.98
N GLU A 218 7.16 -15.87 1.18
CA GLU A 218 7.58 -16.26 2.53
C GLU A 218 7.98 -15.02 3.37
N CYS A 219 7.60 -15.03 4.65
CA CYS A 219 7.99 -14.04 5.65
C CYS A 219 8.29 -14.73 7.01
N GLU A 220 8.78 -13.99 8.00
CA GLU A 220 9.26 -14.59 9.27
C GLU A 220 8.13 -14.82 10.30
N SER A 221 7.17 -13.91 10.33
CA SER A 221 6.09 -13.81 11.32
C SER A 221 4.97 -14.84 11.17
N LEU A 222 4.82 -15.43 9.98
CA LEU A 222 3.84 -16.47 9.71
C LEU A 222 4.37 -17.51 8.71
N SER A 223 3.73 -18.67 8.70
CA SER A 223 4.03 -19.75 7.76
C SER A 223 2.99 -19.78 6.65
N VAL A 224 3.41 -19.43 5.43
CA VAL A 224 2.59 -19.51 4.21
C VAL A 224 1.98 -20.90 4.04
N THR A 225 2.75 -21.95 4.34
CA THR A 225 2.26 -23.33 4.25
C THR A 225 1.15 -23.63 5.25
N GLN A 226 1.26 -23.18 6.51
CA GLN A 226 0.22 -23.40 7.51
C GLN A 226 -1.01 -22.53 7.24
N LEU A 227 -0.79 -21.27 6.84
CA LEU A 227 -1.85 -20.35 6.47
C LEU A 227 -2.66 -20.86 5.27
N ALA A 228 -2.01 -21.34 4.22
CA ALA A 228 -2.67 -21.90 3.06
C ALA A 228 -3.43 -23.20 3.40
N LYS A 229 -2.89 -24.05 4.29
CA LYS A 229 -3.63 -25.23 4.80
C LYS A 229 -4.89 -24.81 5.55
N ALA A 230 -4.77 -23.83 6.45
CA ALA A 230 -5.90 -23.29 7.20
C ALA A 230 -6.97 -22.72 6.24
N ALA A 231 -6.57 -21.99 5.21
CA ALA A 231 -7.48 -21.45 4.21
C ALA A 231 -8.24 -22.52 3.40
N VAL A 232 -7.61 -23.66 3.10
CA VAL A 232 -8.30 -24.81 2.48
C VAL A 232 -9.31 -25.43 3.46
N SER A 233 -8.98 -25.47 4.75
CA SER A 233 -9.86 -26.04 5.79
C SER A 233 -11.08 -25.18 6.10
N GLY A 234 -10.98 -23.86 5.98
CA GLY A 234 -12.11 -22.94 6.14
C GLY A 234 -11.75 -21.66 6.90
N MET A 235 -12.70 -20.72 6.96
CA MET A 235 -12.45 -19.42 7.61
C MET A 235 -12.11 -19.56 9.10
N ASP A 236 -12.81 -20.43 9.83
CA ASP A 236 -12.55 -20.66 11.26
C ASP A 236 -11.13 -21.17 11.50
N ALA A 237 -10.60 -22.00 10.61
CA ALA A 237 -9.22 -22.49 10.68
C ALA A 237 -8.20 -21.37 10.42
N ILE A 238 -8.51 -20.39 9.55
CA ILE A 238 -7.68 -19.19 9.39
C ILE A 238 -7.65 -18.41 10.70
N VAL A 239 -8.82 -18.17 11.32
CA VAL A 239 -8.93 -17.43 12.58
C VAL A 239 -8.15 -18.14 13.70
N GLU A 240 -8.32 -19.46 13.81
CA GLU A 240 -7.60 -20.28 14.78
C GLU A 240 -6.08 -20.23 14.56
N TYR A 241 -5.62 -20.38 13.31
CA TYR A 241 -4.20 -20.26 12.99
C TYR A 241 -3.64 -18.89 13.40
N LEU A 242 -4.30 -17.80 13.01
CA LEU A 242 -3.84 -16.44 13.31
C LEU A 242 -3.84 -16.16 14.82
N SER A 243 -4.75 -16.78 15.59
CA SER A 243 -4.76 -16.65 17.05
C SER A 243 -3.49 -17.13 17.75
N GLN A 244 -2.70 -17.98 17.07
CA GLN A 244 -1.41 -18.51 17.56
C GLN A 244 -0.20 -17.71 17.04
N THR A 245 -0.44 -16.62 16.33
CA THR A 245 0.59 -15.71 15.77
C THR A 245 0.45 -14.32 16.37
N GLU A 246 1.33 -13.40 16.00
CA GLU A 246 1.17 -11.99 16.34
C GLU A 246 -0.05 -11.31 15.67
N TYR A 247 -0.72 -12.00 14.73
CA TYR A 247 -1.87 -11.50 13.97
C TYR A 247 -3.23 -11.93 14.55
N ALA A 248 -3.30 -12.28 15.85
CA ALA A 248 -4.52 -12.70 16.51
C ALA A 248 -5.67 -11.68 16.40
N GLU A 249 -5.35 -10.38 16.37
CA GLU A 249 -6.33 -9.31 16.11
C GLU A 249 -6.91 -9.37 14.70
N GLY A 250 -6.10 -9.75 13.71
CA GLY A 250 -6.57 -9.97 12.34
C GLY A 250 -7.57 -11.12 12.27
N GLY A 251 -7.30 -12.22 12.99
CA GLY A 251 -8.25 -13.31 13.16
C GLY A 251 -9.60 -12.86 13.74
N ARG A 252 -9.58 -12.02 14.78
CA ARG A 252 -10.81 -11.45 15.36
C ARG A 252 -11.54 -10.54 14.36
N ALA A 253 -10.81 -9.69 13.64
CA ALA A 253 -11.38 -8.80 12.64
C ALA A 253 -12.02 -9.56 11.46
N ILE A 254 -11.40 -10.69 11.03
CA ILE A 254 -11.96 -11.60 10.03
C ILE A 254 -13.30 -12.17 10.49
N ALA A 255 -13.39 -12.59 11.76
CA ALA A 255 -14.61 -13.14 12.34
C ALA A 255 -15.73 -12.08 12.50
N GLU A 256 -15.37 -10.81 12.67
CA GLU A 256 -16.31 -9.69 12.78
C GLU A 256 -16.95 -9.36 11.41
N SER A 257 -16.14 -8.96 10.42
CA SER A 257 -16.63 -8.65 9.06
C SER A 257 -15.50 -8.42 8.05
N ALA A 258 -15.83 -8.41 6.76
CA ALA A 258 -14.87 -8.02 5.72
C ALA A 258 -14.36 -6.58 5.88
N SER A 259 -15.24 -5.66 6.28
CA SER A 259 -14.87 -4.26 6.53
C SER A 259 -13.93 -4.14 7.73
N ALA A 260 -14.21 -4.87 8.82
CA ALA A 260 -13.36 -4.90 10.00
C ALA A 260 -11.96 -5.47 9.68
N PHE A 261 -11.88 -6.52 8.88
CA PHE A 261 -10.61 -7.08 8.44
C PHE A 261 -9.78 -6.11 7.58
N GLU A 262 -10.39 -5.44 6.60
CA GLU A 262 -9.66 -4.45 5.78
C GLU A 262 -9.19 -3.25 6.63
N ARG A 263 -10.03 -2.80 7.58
CA ARG A 263 -9.65 -1.77 8.56
C ARG A 263 -8.49 -2.22 9.43
N TRP A 264 -8.51 -3.46 9.93
CA TRP A 264 -7.42 -4.03 10.72
C TRP A 264 -6.11 -4.09 9.93
N CYS A 265 -6.14 -4.48 8.65
CA CYS A 265 -4.93 -4.52 7.81
C CYS A 265 -4.25 -3.15 7.76
N ASP A 266 -5.04 -2.09 7.54
CA ASP A 266 -4.51 -0.73 7.48
C ASP A 266 -4.06 -0.22 8.86
N ASN A 267 -4.83 -0.49 9.92
CA ASN A 267 -4.47 -0.10 11.28
C ASN A 267 -3.21 -0.82 11.79
N ARG A 268 -3.03 -2.10 11.46
CA ARG A 268 -1.84 -2.86 11.84
C ARG A 268 -0.57 -2.22 11.29
N MET A 269 -0.60 -1.78 10.03
CA MET A 269 0.52 -1.04 9.45
C MET A 269 0.81 0.25 10.23
N MET A 270 -0.23 0.99 10.62
CA MET A 270 -0.07 2.21 11.42
C MET A 270 0.49 1.96 12.83
N GLN A 271 0.03 0.91 13.50
CA GLN A 271 0.54 0.51 14.81
C GLN A 271 2.02 0.15 14.75
N THR A 272 2.48 -0.53 13.69
CA THR A 272 3.92 -0.80 13.47
C THR A 272 4.73 0.49 13.35
N MET A 273 4.15 1.57 12.81
CA MET A 273 4.85 2.86 12.64
C MET A 273 4.84 3.76 13.89
N GLN A 274 3.88 3.59 14.81
CA GLN A 274 3.72 4.46 15.98
C GLN A 274 4.95 4.59 16.90
N PRO A 275 5.75 3.52 17.17
CA PRO A 275 6.96 3.64 17.99
C PRO A 275 7.97 4.65 17.43
N GLN A 276 7.93 4.95 16.14
CA GLN A 276 8.81 5.93 15.52
C GLN A 276 8.58 7.34 16.05
N LYS A 277 7.45 7.64 16.72
CA LYS A 277 7.20 8.92 17.41
C LYS A 277 8.24 9.30 18.46
N TYR A 278 8.95 8.30 19.00
CA TYR A 278 9.92 8.47 20.06
C TYR A 278 11.37 8.41 19.58
N GLN A 279 11.59 8.11 18.30
CA GLN A 279 12.93 8.03 17.70
C GLN A 279 13.39 9.41 17.24
N SER A 280 14.65 9.76 17.52
CA SER A 280 15.18 11.12 17.25
C SER A 280 16.37 11.14 16.26
N PHE A 281 16.98 9.98 15.99
CA PHE A 281 18.23 9.88 15.23
C PHE A 281 18.23 8.70 14.25
N SER A 282 17.14 8.56 13.49
CA SER A 282 17.01 7.52 12.46
C SER A 282 16.13 8.02 11.31
N VAL A 283 16.09 7.24 10.23
CA VAL A 283 15.16 7.46 9.10
C VAL A 283 13.71 7.15 9.46
N GLY A 284 13.48 6.42 10.56
CA GLY A 284 12.16 5.90 10.95
C GLY A 284 11.05 6.94 11.08
N PRO A 285 11.27 8.11 11.72
CA PRO A 285 10.27 9.17 11.73
C PRO A 285 9.86 9.65 10.33
N LEU A 286 10.79 9.70 9.37
CA LEU A 286 10.50 10.13 8.01
C LEU A 286 9.64 9.11 7.28
N VAL A 287 9.99 7.82 7.39
CA VAL A 287 9.20 6.71 6.81
C VAL A 287 7.80 6.65 7.42
N ALA A 288 7.71 6.76 8.75
CA ALA A 288 6.44 6.79 9.46
C ALA A 288 5.57 7.99 9.03
N TYR A 289 6.17 9.16 8.81
CA TYR A 289 5.47 10.33 8.30
C TYR A 289 4.90 10.11 6.89
N VAL A 290 5.67 9.53 5.96
CA VAL A 290 5.17 9.20 4.61
C VAL A 290 3.95 8.28 4.71
N LEU A 291 4.07 7.17 5.45
CA LEU A 291 2.99 6.21 5.61
C LEU A 291 1.77 6.80 6.34
N ALA A 292 1.99 7.70 7.31
CA ALA A 292 0.93 8.42 8.00
C ALA A 292 0.14 9.32 7.03
N ARG A 293 0.83 10.08 6.18
CA ARG A 293 0.20 10.94 5.18
C ARG A 293 -0.57 10.14 4.14
N GLU A 294 -0.04 9.00 3.67
CA GLU A 294 -0.77 8.10 2.77
C GLU A 294 -2.05 7.55 3.44
N ASN A 295 -1.98 7.20 4.73
CA ASN A 295 -3.14 6.75 5.51
C ASN A 295 -4.21 7.85 5.67
N GLU A 296 -3.81 9.10 5.86
CA GLU A 296 -4.72 10.25 5.89
C GLU A 296 -5.43 10.42 4.55
N ILE A 297 -4.68 10.44 3.44
CA ILE A 297 -5.24 10.57 2.08
C ILE A 297 -6.25 9.46 1.83
N LYS A 298 -5.91 8.21 2.19
CA LYS A 298 -6.80 7.06 2.05
C LYS A 298 -8.06 7.19 2.90
N THR A 299 -7.94 7.71 4.12
CA THR A 299 -9.07 7.90 5.04
C THR A 299 -9.99 9.04 4.59
N VAL A 300 -9.42 10.18 4.20
CA VAL A 300 -10.15 11.30 3.62
C VAL A 300 -10.88 10.86 2.35
N ARG A 301 -10.23 10.10 1.46
CA ARG A 301 -10.88 9.55 0.26
C ARG A 301 -12.11 8.72 0.60
N ILE A 302 -12.05 7.88 1.64
CA ILE A 302 -13.20 7.08 2.09
C ILE A 302 -14.34 7.96 2.58
N ILE A 303 -14.05 8.95 3.42
CA ILE A 303 -15.07 9.83 3.99
C ILE A 303 -15.73 10.65 2.88
N VAL A 304 -14.93 11.35 2.07
CA VAL A 304 -15.42 12.21 0.99
C VAL A 304 -16.21 11.41 -0.05
N SER A 305 -15.69 10.25 -0.49
CA SER A 305 -16.40 9.40 -1.46
C SER A 305 -17.69 8.80 -0.88
N GLY A 306 -17.65 8.43 0.41
CA GLY A 306 -18.82 7.91 1.12
C GLY A 306 -19.94 8.95 1.24
N LYS A 307 -19.60 10.18 1.63
CA LYS A 307 -20.54 11.31 1.71
C LYS A 307 -21.11 11.66 0.34
N ARG A 308 -20.25 11.76 -0.69
CA ARG A 308 -20.68 12.00 -2.08
C ARG A 308 -21.64 10.93 -2.60
N SER A 309 -21.44 9.68 -2.19
CA SER A 309 -22.28 8.55 -2.60
C SER A 309 -23.52 8.35 -1.71
N GLY A 310 -23.73 9.19 -0.69
CA GLY A 310 -24.86 9.10 0.23
C GLY A 310 -24.82 7.88 1.16
N LEU A 311 -23.63 7.35 1.47
CA LEU A 311 -23.50 6.27 2.46
C LEU A 311 -23.85 6.77 3.86
N SER A 312 -24.40 5.88 4.70
CA SER A 312 -24.67 6.21 6.10
C SER A 312 -23.37 6.46 6.88
N ASP A 313 -23.45 7.30 7.90
CA ASP A 313 -22.30 7.60 8.77
C ASP A 313 -21.72 6.34 9.40
N ASP A 314 -22.56 5.39 9.82
CA ASP A 314 -22.10 4.10 10.35
C ASP A 314 -21.33 3.29 9.31
N SER A 315 -21.82 3.26 8.06
CA SER A 315 -21.11 2.59 6.95
C SER A 315 -19.75 3.22 6.68
N ILE A 316 -19.66 4.56 6.71
CA ILE A 316 -18.38 5.25 6.51
C ILE A 316 -17.47 4.99 7.72
N ARG A 317 -17.98 5.10 8.94
CA ARG A 317 -17.24 4.92 10.20
C ARG A 317 -16.60 3.55 10.31
N GLU A 318 -17.30 2.50 9.89
CA GLU A 318 -16.74 1.14 9.81
C GLU A 318 -15.48 1.03 8.94
N ARG A 319 -15.24 1.99 8.04
CA ARG A 319 -14.10 2.00 7.10
C ARG A 319 -13.04 3.06 7.45
N VAL A 320 -13.29 3.88 8.48
CA VAL A 320 -12.33 4.87 8.97
C VAL A 320 -11.18 4.16 9.70
N ARG A 321 -9.97 4.65 9.47
CA ARG A 321 -8.72 4.06 10.00
C ARG A 321 -8.23 4.80 11.23
N GLU A 322 -7.36 4.15 11.98
CA GLU A 322 -6.60 4.81 13.04
C GLU A 322 -5.64 5.85 12.44
N MET A 323 -5.62 7.04 13.02
CA MET A 323 -4.70 8.10 12.63
C MET A 323 -3.33 7.89 13.28
N TYR A 324 -2.31 8.43 12.64
CA TYR A 324 -0.96 8.35 13.20
C TYR A 324 -0.87 9.14 14.50
N VAL A 325 -1.41 10.37 14.56
CA VAL A 325 -1.36 11.30 15.70
C VAL A 325 -2.59 11.28 16.58
#